data_AF-A0AAN8K1S2-F1
#
_entry.id   AF-A0AAN8K1S2-F1
#
_cell.length_a   1.000
_cell.length_b   1.000
_cell.length_c   1.000
_cell.angle_alpha   90.00
_cell.angle_beta   90.00
_cell.angle_gamma   90.00
#
_symmetry.space_group_name_H-M   'P 1'
#
loop_
_entity.id
_entity.type
_entity.pdbx_description
1 polymer ?
#
loop_
_entity_poly.entity_id
_entity_poly.type
_entity_poly.pdbx_seq_one_letter_code
_entity_poly.pdbx_strand_id
1 'polypeptide(L)' 'MMVLYKGKYGNIKQYIKSKPHKWGFKPWVRCGDEGFMYDFQVYLGKTTNRATAR' A
#
# COMPACT_ATOMS: atom_id res chain seq x y z
N MET A 1 -4.74 -2.23 3.18
CA MET A 1 -4.56 -3.70 3.01
C MET A 1 -3.08 -4.04 2.81
N MET A 2 -2.72 -5.30 2.53
CA MET A 2 -1.39 -5.68 2.04
C MET A 2 -1.55 -6.51 0.77
N VAL A 3 -0.90 -6.10 -0.32
CA VAL A 3 -0.84 -6.88 -1.57
C VAL A 3 0.44 -7.71 -1.54
N LEU A 4 0.32 -9.03 -1.51
CA LEU A 4 1.46 -9.94 -1.41
C LEU A 4 2.41 -9.73 -2.60
N TYR A 5 3.68 -9.49 -2.30
CA TYR A 5 4.72 -9.40 -3.32
C TYR A 5 6.03 -9.96 -2.76
N LYS A 6 6.59 -10.97 -3.45
CA LYS A 6 7.80 -11.70 -3.03
C LYS A 6 9.05 -11.39 -3.87
N GLY A 7 8.93 -10.51 -4.87
CA GLY A 7 10.04 -10.15 -5.74
C GLY A 7 11.08 -9.23 -5.09
N LYS A 8 12.19 -9.02 -5.80
CA LYS A 8 13.30 -8.14 -5.39
C LYS A 8 13.15 -6.69 -5.85
N TYR A 9 12.18 -6.38 -6.72
CA TYR A 9 12.05 -5.06 -7.31
C TYR A 9 11.25 -4.10 -6.43
N GLY A 10 11.85 -2.95 -6.12
CA GLY A 10 11.15 -1.77 -5.60
C GLY A 10 11.48 -1.39 -4.16
N ASN A 11 12.00 -0.17 -3.99
CA ASN A 11 12.13 0.53 -2.70
C ASN A 11 10.79 0.81 -1.99
N ILE A 12 9.69 0.44 -2.65
CA ILE A 12 8.30 0.62 -2.19
C ILE A 12 7.76 -0.58 -1.41
N LYS A 13 8.46 -1.72 -1.42
CA LYS A 13 8.06 -2.92 -0.67
C LYS A 13 8.10 -2.63 0.84
N GLN A 14 7.02 -2.97 1.54
CA GLN A 14 6.87 -2.74 2.98
C GLN A 14 6.83 -4.05 3.75
N TYR A 15 7.37 -3.99 4.97
CA TYR A 15 7.24 -5.04 5.98
C TYR A 15 6.23 -4.62 7.05
N ILE A 16 5.24 -5.46 7.35
CA ILE A 16 4.29 -5.24 8.46
C ILE A 16 4.16 -6.53 9.26
N LYS A 17 4.67 -6.52 10.50
CA LYS A 17 4.76 -7.70 11.38
C LYS A 17 3.41 -8.36 11.67
N SER A 18 2.35 -7.56 11.82
CA SER A 18 1.00 -8.02 12.21
C SER A 18 0.13 -8.50 11.05
N LYS A 19 0.62 -8.48 9.80
CA LYS A 19 -0.15 -8.96 8.64
C LYS A 19 0.16 -10.43 8.33
N PRO A 20 -0.84 -11.22 7.90
CA PRO A 20 -0.62 -12.62 7.49
C PRO A 20 0.47 -12.75 6.43
N HIS A 21 0.45 -11.85 5.45
CA HIS A 21 1.52 -11.64 4.50
C HIS A 21 2.35 -10.44 4.95
N LYS A 22 3.54 -10.71 5.50
CA LYS A 22 4.37 -9.65 6.11
C LYS A 22 5.04 -8.75 5.09
N TRP A 23 5.33 -9.25 3.90
CA TRP A 23 6.04 -8.55 2.83
C TRP A 23 5.12 -8.29 1.64
N GLY A 24 5.05 -7.05 1.18
CA GLY A 24 4.23 -6.69 0.03
C GLY A 24 4.14 -5.20 -0.24
N PHE A 25 3.17 -4.81 -1.05
CA PHE A 25 2.80 -3.40 -1.25
C PHE A 25 1.71 -2.99 -0.28
N LYS A 26 1.85 -1.79 0.28
CA LYS A 26 0.90 -1.21 1.24
C LYS A 26 0.10 -0.09 0.56
N PRO A 27 -1.09 -0.36 0.02
CA PRO A 27 -1.99 0.70 -0.42
C PRO A 27 -2.86 1.19 0.74
N TRP A 28 -3.08 2.51 0.75
CA TRP A 28 -4.19 3.18 1.41
C TRP A 28 -5.41 3.05 0.53
N VAL A 29 -6.57 2.82 1.13
CA VAL A 29 -7.79 2.50 0.39
C VAL A 29 -8.95 3.26 1.03
N ARG A 30 -9.82 3.84 0.20
CA ARG A 30 -11.11 4.41 0.58
C ARG A 30 -12.20 3.49 0.03
N CYS A 31 -12.96 2.89 0.94
CA CYS A 31 -14.11 2.04 0.63
C CYS A 31 -15.39 2.65 1.19
N GLY A 32 -16.51 2.36 0.54
CA GLY A 32 -17.85 2.56 1.10
C GLY A 32 -18.20 1.49 2.14
N ASP A 33 -19.31 1.70 2.85
CA ASP A 33 -19.84 0.70 3.79
C ASP A 33 -20.35 -0.56 3.06
N GLU A 34 -20.79 -0.41 1.82
CA GLU A 34 -21.13 -1.49 0.89
C GLU A 34 -19.94 -2.42 0.53
N GLY A 35 -18.72 -2.06 0.96
CA GLY A 35 -17.52 -2.86 0.77
C GLY A 35 -16.81 -2.63 -0.57
N PHE A 36 -17.35 -1.79 -1.45
CA PHE A 36 -16.69 -1.40 -2.69
C PHE A 36 -15.56 -0.40 -2.47
N MET A 37 -14.46 -0.59 -3.21
CA MET A 37 -13.31 0.30 -3.23
C MET A 37 -13.50 1.38 -4.28
N TYR A 38 -13.48 2.64 -3.88
CA TYR A 38 -13.63 3.77 -4.79
C TYR A 38 -12.29 4.39 -5.19
N ASP A 39 -11.35 4.42 -4.24
CA ASP A 39 -10.07 5.07 -4.45
C ASP A 39 -8.98 4.39 -3.63
N PHE A 40 -7.76 4.41 -4.15
CA PHE A 40 -6.60 3.88 -3.46
C PHE A 40 -5.32 4.62 -3.84
N GLN A 41 -4.41 4.69 -2.89
CA GLN A 41 -3.08 5.26 -3.09
C GLN A 41 -2.00 4.30 -2.60
N VAL A 42 -1.04 3.99 -3.47
CA VAL A 42 0.09 3.13 -3.12
C VAL A 42 1.10 3.91 -2.30
N TYR A 43 1.53 3.35 -1.17
CA TYR A 43 2.64 3.91 -0.41
C TYR A 43 3.96 3.71 -1.15
N LEU A 44 4.63 4.80 -1.50
CA LEU A 44 5.90 4.81 -2.24
C LEU A 44 7.12 5.02 -1.33
N GLY A 45 6.95 4.97 0.00
CA GLY A 45 8.02 5.29 0.95
C GLY A 45 8.10 6.79 1.26
N LYS A 46 9.31 7.29 1.49
CA LYS A 46 9.58 8.69 1.90
C LYS A 46 9.18 9.73 0.84
N THR A 47 8.96 9.32 -0.40
CA THR A 47 8.54 10.20 -1.51
C THR A 47 7.02 10.33 -1.65
N THR A 48 6.23 9.55 -0.91
CA THR A 48 4.76 9.54 -1.04
C THR A 48 4.16 10.95 -0.91
N ASN A 49 4.56 11.72 0.11
CA ASN A 49 4.04 13.07 0.34
C ASN A 49 4.46 14.10 -0.74
N ARG A 50 5.51 13.82 -1.53
CA ARG A 50 5.90 14.72 -2.63
C ARG A 50 5.01 14.57 -3.87
N ALA A 51 4.40 13.40 -4.05
CA ALA A 51 3.51 13.14 -5.17
C ALA A 51 2.07 13.61 -4.91
N THR A 52 1.62 13.58 -3.65
CA THR A 52 0.25 13.94 -3.24
C THR A 52 0.06 15.42 -2.90
N ALA A 53 1.14 16.22 -2.80
CA ALA A 53 1.08 17.66 -2.44
C ALA A 53 0.67 18.57 -3.62
N ARG A 54 -0.30 18.13 -4.43
CA ARG A 54 -0.90 18.93 -5.51
C ARG A 54 -2.33 19.27 -5.17
#